data_AF-E6LN57-F1
#
_entry.id   AF-E6LN57-F1
#
_cell.length_a   1.000
_cell.length_b   1.000
_cell.length_c   1.000
_cell.angle_alpha   90.00
_cell.angle_beta   90.00
_cell.angle_gamma   90.00
#
_symmetry.space_group_name_H-M   'P 1'
#
loop_
_entity.id
_entity.type
_entity.pdbx_description
1 polymer ?
#
loop_
_entity_poly.entity_id
_entity_poly.type
_entity_poly.pdbx_seq_one_letter_code
_entity_poly.pdbx_strand_id
1 'polypeptide(L)'
;MIMNHQQIKNLFFSAVEHVVSDISQYAVHPDSDFRRSKKISAQKLISFLVSQGSSSTRVEMIDFWGLDSFMPTASALSQQRAKLKPEALEAVFRHF
;
A
#
# COMPACT_ATOMS: atom_id res chain seq x y z
N MET A 1 0.71 18.23 -23.10
CA MET A 1 2.03 17.69 -22.67
C MET A 1 1.78 16.32 -22.07
N ILE A 2 2.34 15.26 -22.65
CA ILE A 2 2.17 13.89 -22.13
C ILE A 2 3.11 13.73 -20.93
N MET A 3 2.58 13.20 -19.83
CA MET A 3 3.38 12.90 -18.64
C MET A 3 4.32 11.71 -18.92
N ASN A 4 5.59 11.84 -18.54
CA ASN A 4 6.53 10.72 -18.63
C ASN A 4 6.37 9.74 -17.47
N HIS A 5 6.95 8.54 -17.59
CA HIS A 5 6.82 7.49 -16.58
C HIS A 5 7.28 7.91 -15.18
N GLN A 6 8.28 8.80 -15.07
CA GLN A 6 8.82 9.24 -13.79
C GLN A 6 7.86 10.22 -13.12
N GLN A 7 7.25 11.12 -13.88
CA GLN A 7 6.22 12.03 -13.37
C GLN A 7 4.99 11.26 -12.89
N ILE A 8 4.56 10.23 -13.62
CA ILE A 8 3.47 9.35 -13.20
C ILE A 8 3.81 8.65 -11.88
N LYS A 9 5.00 8.05 -11.76
CA LYS A 9 5.44 7.42 -10.51
C LYS A 9 5.49 8.42 -9.35
N ASN A 10 6.00 9.63 -9.57
CA ASN A 10 6.09 10.65 -8.54
C ASN A 10 4.70 11.12 -8.07
N LEU A 11 3.75 11.31 -8.99
CA LEU A 11 2.36 11.62 -8.62
C LEU A 11 1.75 10.50 -7.77
N PHE A 12 1.94 9.25 -8.19
CA PHE A 12 1.44 8.11 -7.43
C PHE A 12 2.04 8.05 -6.02
N PHE A 13 3.36 8.16 -5.88
CA PHE A 13 4.00 8.16 -4.57
C PHE A 13 3.55 9.34 -3.71
N SER A 14 3.37 10.52 -4.29
CA SER A 14 2.84 11.69 -3.59
C SER A 14 1.41 11.47 -3.09
N ALA A 15 0.53 10.88 -3.91
CA ALA A 15 -0.83 10.52 -3.52
C ALA A 15 -0.84 9.51 -2.36
N VAL A 16 0.02 8.48 -2.43
CA VAL A 16 0.17 7.51 -1.33
C VAL A 16 0.69 8.17 -0.07
N GLU A 17 1.72 9.02 -0.16
CA GLU A 17 2.28 9.75 0.99
C GLU A 17 1.23 10.65 1.64
N HIS A 18 0.41 11.34 0.85
CA HIS A 18 -0.68 12.16 1.35
C HIS A 18 -1.68 11.33 2.16
N VAL A 19 -2.13 10.18 1.64
CA VAL A 19 -3.06 9.28 2.35
C VAL A 19 -2.41 8.68 3.60
N VAL A 20 -1.14 8.30 3.54
CA VAL A 20 -0.41 7.71 4.68
C VAL A 20 -0.17 8.73 5.78
N SER A 21 0.01 10.02 5.45
CA SER A 21 0.22 11.08 6.44
C SER A 21 -0.97 11.24 7.40
N ASP A 22 -2.17 10.86 6.97
CA ASP A 22 -3.38 10.79 7.80
C ASP A 22 -4.01 9.38 7.77
N ILE A 23 -3.16 8.35 7.89
CA ILE A 23 -3.61 6.95 7.85
C ILE A 23 -4.64 6.62 8.94
N SER A 24 -4.70 7.42 10.01
CA SER A 24 -5.63 7.25 11.12
C SER A 24 -7.10 7.30 10.67
N GLN A 25 -7.45 8.14 9.69
CA GLN A 25 -8.79 8.22 9.11
C GLN A 25 -9.19 6.91 8.43
N TYR A 26 -8.21 6.28 7.79
CA TYR A 26 -8.38 5.09 6.96
C TYR A 26 -8.08 3.77 7.70
N ALA A 27 -7.74 3.84 8.98
CA ALA A 27 -7.53 2.70 9.85
C ALA A 27 -8.87 2.21 10.43
N VAL A 28 -9.08 0.90 10.48
CA VAL A 28 -10.25 0.29 11.12
C VAL A 28 -10.26 0.61 12.63
N HIS A 29 -9.11 0.50 13.29
CA HIS A 29 -8.91 0.94 14.67
C HIS A 29 -7.83 2.03 14.78
N PRO A 30 -8.18 3.32 14.63
CA PRO A 30 -7.24 4.45 14.58
C PRO A 30 -6.30 4.56 15.79
N ASP A 31 -6.72 4.04 16.94
CA ASP A 31 -5.93 4.06 18.17
C ASP A 31 -4.80 3.03 18.24
N SER A 32 -4.76 2.07 17.30
CA SER A 32 -3.80 0.96 17.37
C SER A 32 -3.25 0.53 16.01
N ASP A 33 -4.05 0.61 14.96
CA ASP A 33 -3.65 0.20 13.62
C ASP A 33 -2.67 1.20 13.00
N PHE A 34 -1.67 0.68 12.28
CA PHE A 34 -0.61 1.43 11.60
C PHE A 34 0.24 2.40 12.44
N ARG A 35 0.06 2.46 13.78
CA ARG A 35 0.86 3.32 14.68
C ARG A 35 2.33 2.89 14.84
N ARG A 36 2.64 1.62 14.63
CA ARG A 36 4.02 1.08 14.70
C ARG A 36 4.45 0.59 13.34
N SER A 37 5.72 0.82 13.01
CA SER A 37 6.33 0.25 11.81
C SER A 37 6.38 -1.28 11.92
N LYS A 38 5.62 -1.96 11.06
CA LYS A 38 5.69 -3.42 10.85
C LYS A 38 6.40 -3.69 9.52
N LYS A 39 6.74 -4.96 9.27
CA LYS A 39 7.30 -5.41 7.97
C LYS A 39 6.49 -4.92 6.76
N ILE A 40 5.17 -4.81 6.92
CA ILE A 40 4.25 -4.18 5.97
C ILE A 40 3.75 -2.88 6.63
N SER A 41 4.30 -1.75 6.21
CA SER A 41 3.78 -0.43 6.56
C SER A 41 2.51 -0.11 5.76
N ALA A 42 1.76 0.91 6.17
CA ALA A 42 0.61 1.40 5.40
C ALA A 42 1.00 1.78 3.96
N GLN A 43 2.12 2.50 3.81
CA GLN A 43 2.67 2.85 2.50
C GLN A 43 2.94 1.62 1.63
N LYS A 44 3.64 0.61 2.17
CA LYS A 44 3.92 -0.64 1.42
C LYS A 44 2.64 -1.40 1.08
N LEU A 45 1.69 -1.48 2.01
CA LEU A 45 0.41 -2.14 1.78
C LEU A 45 -0.37 -1.47 0.65
N ILE A 46 -0.53 -0.15 0.70
CA ILE A 46 -1.28 0.62 -0.30
C ILE A 46 -0.59 0.50 -1.67
N SER A 47 0.72 0.71 -1.73
CA SER A 47 1.48 0.56 -2.97
C SER A 47 1.34 -0.84 -3.57
N PHE A 48 1.43 -1.89 -2.73
CA PHE A 48 1.25 -3.27 -3.17
C PHE A 48 -0.14 -3.51 -3.75
N LEU A 49 -1.20 -3.06 -3.06
CA LEU A 49 -2.59 -3.25 -3.48
C LEU A 49 -2.90 -2.56 -4.81
N VAL A 50 -2.37 -1.36 -5.04
CA VAL A 50 -2.56 -0.64 -6.31
C VAL A 50 -1.74 -1.27 -7.44
N SER A 51 -0.57 -1.85 -7.14
CA SER A 51 0.28 -2.48 -8.14
C SER A 51 -0.14 -3.89 -8.54
N GLN A 52 -1.09 -4.51 -7.85
CA GLN A 52 -1.47 -5.89 -8.14
C GLN A 52 -2.03 -6.04 -9.56
N GLY A 53 -1.48 -7.00 -10.30
CA GLY A 53 -1.98 -7.42 -11.60
C GLY A 53 -3.01 -8.55 -11.52
N SER A 54 -3.04 -9.39 -12.55
CA SER A 54 -3.94 -10.53 -12.66
C SER A 54 -3.33 -11.85 -12.16
N SER A 55 -2.16 -11.80 -11.53
CA SER A 55 -1.45 -12.99 -11.08
C SER A 55 -1.89 -13.44 -9.69
N SER A 56 -1.41 -14.59 -9.23
CA SER A 56 -1.70 -15.03 -7.85
C SER A 56 -1.06 -14.09 -6.83
N THR A 57 -1.70 -13.85 -5.69
CA THR A 57 -1.15 -13.00 -4.62
C THR A 57 0.28 -13.38 -4.23
N ARG A 58 0.62 -14.68 -4.23
CA ARG A 58 1.97 -15.15 -3.90
C ARG A 58 3.01 -14.66 -4.92
N VAL A 59 2.69 -14.73 -6.21
CA VAL A 59 3.58 -14.26 -7.29
C VAL A 59 3.75 -12.76 -7.20
N GLU A 60 2.64 -12.02 -7.10
CA GLU A 60 2.66 -10.56 -6.95
C GLU A 60 3.48 -10.10 -5.73
N MET A 61 3.36 -10.81 -4.60
CA MET A 61 4.16 -10.49 -3.41
C MET A 61 5.66 -10.77 -3.66
N ILE A 62 6.00 -11.86 -4.35
CA ILE A 62 7.40 -12.18 -4.68
C ILE A 62 8.00 -11.07 -5.54
N ASP A 63 7.25 -10.62 -6.55
CA ASP A 63 7.68 -9.57 -7.48
C ASP A 63 7.84 -8.22 -6.75
N PHE A 64 6.90 -7.88 -5.86
CA PHE A 64 6.93 -6.61 -5.12
C PHE A 64 8.06 -6.53 -4.07
N TRP A 65 8.31 -7.63 -3.34
CA TRP A 65 9.36 -7.68 -2.31
C TRP A 65 10.71 -8.19 -2.83
N GLY A 66 10.80 -8.65 -4.08
CA GLY A 66 12.07 -9.00 -4.74
C GLY A 66 12.78 -10.23 -4.18
N LEU A 67 12.03 -11.29 -3.82
CA LEU A 67 12.58 -12.52 -3.19
C LEU A 67 13.41 -12.27 -1.90
N ASP A 68 13.19 -11.15 -1.23
CA ASP A 68 13.85 -10.80 0.03
C ASP A 68 13.58 -11.87 1.12
N SER A 69 14.62 -12.30 1.84
CA SER A 69 14.50 -13.25 2.96
C SER A 69 13.64 -12.72 4.11
N PHE A 70 13.45 -11.41 4.19
CA PHE A 70 12.59 -10.73 5.16
C PHE A 70 11.15 -10.53 4.69
N MET A 71 10.80 -10.99 3.48
CA MET A 71 9.47 -10.92 2.89
C MET A 71 8.37 -11.35 3.89
N PRO A 72 7.27 -10.60 3.96
CA PRO A 72 6.16 -10.96 4.84
C PRO A 72 5.42 -12.20 4.32
N THR A 73 4.78 -12.93 5.23
CA THR A 73 3.91 -14.04 4.85
C THR A 73 2.58 -13.54 4.29
N ALA A 74 1.91 -14.36 3.49
CA ALA A 74 0.56 -14.05 3.00
C ALA A 74 -0.44 -13.77 4.14
N SER A 75 -0.32 -14.48 5.27
CA SER A 75 -1.13 -14.20 6.46
C SER A 75 -0.85 -12.82 7.05
N ALA A 76 0.43 -12.41 7.12
CA ALA A 76 0.78 -11.05 7.57
C ALA A 76 0.20 -9.96 6.64
N LEU A 77 0.18 -10.22 5.33
CA LEU A 77 -0.49 -9.36 4.35
C LEU A 77 -2.00 -9.27 4.63
N SER A 78 -2.70 -10.40 4.73
CA SER A 78 -4.14 -10.42 5.03
C SER A 78 -4.48 -9.69 6.33
N GLN A 79 -3.66 -9.89 7.37
CA GLN A 79 -3.80 -9.19 8.66
C GLN A 79 -3.56 -7.68 8.55
N GLN A 80 -2.62 -7.22 7.71
CA GLN A 80 -2.47 -5.78 7.47
C GLN A 80 -3.60 -5.23 6.60
N ARG A 81 -4.04 -5.97 5.58
CA ARG A 81 -5.17 -5.58 4.73
C ARG A 81 -6.46 -5.41 5.51
N ALA A 82 -6.71 -6.27 6.51
CA ALA A 82 -7.90 -6.20 7.36
C ALA A 82 -7.97 -4.93 8.23
N LYS A 83 -6.84 -4.25 8.45
CA LYS A 83 -6.75 -3.00 9.22
C LYS A 83 -7.04 -1.76 8.38
N LEU A 84 -7.00 -1.88 7.05
CA LEU A 84 -7.15 -0.78 6.11
C LEU A 84 -8.58 -0.74 5.57
N LYS A 85 -9.24 0.41 5.76
CA LYS A 85 -10.55 0.66 5.16
C LYS A 85 -10.42 0.88 3.64
N PRO A 86 -11.41 0.51 2.82
CA PRO A 86 -11.34 0.64 1.35
C PRO A 86 -11.19 2.10 0.88
N GLU A 87 -11.68 3.07 1.66
CA GLU A 87 -11.61 4.52 1.39
C GLU A 87 -10.15 5.01 1.26
N ALA A 88 -9.17 4.28 1.82
CA ALA A 88 -7.76 4.58 1.62
C ALA A 88 -7.38 4.53 0.13
N LEU A 89 -7.83 3.49 -0.58
CA LEU A 89 -7.53 3.31 -2.00
C LEU A 89 -8.30 4.33 -2.84
N GLU A 90 -9.56 4.59 -2.48
CA GLU A 90 -10.34 5.65 -3.12
C GLU A 90 -9.64 7.02 -2.99
N ALA A 91 -9.13 7.35 -1.80
CA ALA A 91 -8.40 8.58 -1.56
C ALA A 91 -7.12 8.68 -2.40
N VAL A 92 -6.38 7.57 -2.57
CA VAL A 92 -5.22 7.53 -3.48
C VAL A 92 -5.64 7.83 -4.91
N PHE A 93 -6.68 7.16 -5.42
CA PHE A 93 -7.16 7.38 -6.79
C PHE A 93 -7.78 8.75 -7.03
N ARG A 94 -8.25 9.44 -5.99
CA ARG A 94 -8.73 10.83 -6.09
C ARG A 94 -7.59 11.85 -6.10
N HIS A 95 -6.45 11.53 -5.49
CA HIS A 95 -5.26 12.40 -5.46
C HIS A 95 -4.33 12.20 -6.67
N PHE A 96 -4.40 11.02 -7.29
CA PHE A 96 -3.61 10.64 -8.46
C PHE A 96 -4.34 10.98 -9.77
#